data_AF-A0A8J6T3V2-F1
#
_entry.id   AF-A0A8J6T3V2-F1
#
_cell.length_a   1.000
_cell.length_b   1.000
_cell.length_c   1.000
_cell.angle_alpha   90.00
_cell.angle_beta   90.00
_cell.angle_gamma   90.00
#
_symmetry.space_group_name_H-M   'P 1'
#
loop_
_entity.id
_entity.type
_entity.pdbx_description
1 polymer ?
#
loop_
_entity_poly.entity_id
_entity_poly.type
_entity_poly.pdbx_seq_one_letter_code
_entity_poly.pdbx_strand_id
1 'polypeptide(L)' 'MPVLVENGCVEAAYHLLLQESYPSWGYSIRQGATTIWERWDGYTEERGFQDPAMNSFNHYSLGSVGEWSTD' A
#
# COMPACT_ATOMS: atom_id res chain seq x y z
N MET A 1 -7.91 1.80 7.70
CA MET A 1 -8.76 2.98 7.39
C MET A 1 -10.02 3.07 8.25
N PRO A 2 -10.83 2.01 8.43
CA PRO A 2 -12.13 2.11 9.13
C PRO A 2 -12.02 2.78 10.51
N VAL A 3 -11.09 2.33 11.34
CA VAL A 3 -10.86 2.89 12.69
C VAL A 3 -10.56 4.39 12.67
N LEU A 4 -9.81 4.90 11.68
CA LEU A 4 -9.55 6.35 11.60
C LEU A 4 -10.83 7.12 11.32
N VAL A 5 -11.66 6.63 10.40
CA VAL A 5 -12.94 7.26 10.06
C VAL A 5 -13.93 7.21 11.21
N GLU A 6 -14.08 6.05 11.87
CA GLU A 6 -14.95 5.87 13.04
C GLU A 6 -14.59 6.82 14.19
N ASN A 7 -13.33 7.24 14.27
CA ASN A 7 -12.84 8.18 15.28
C ASN A 7 -12.73 9.63 14.76
N GLY A 8 -13.41 9.97 13.66
CA GLY A 8 -13.45 11.33 13.10
C GLY A 8 -12.15 11.80 12.45
N CYS A 9 -11.17 10.92 12.27
CA CYS A 9 -9.85 11.20 11.70
C CYS A 9 -9.83 10.97 10.17
N VAL A 10 -10.87 11.41 9.47
CA VAL A 10 -11.05 11.19 8.02
C VAL A 10 -9.91 11.80 7.20
N GLU A 11 -9.47 13.01 7.53
CA GLU A 11 -8.33 13.66 6.87
C GLU A 11 -7.05 12.81 6.95
N ALA A 12 -6.80 12.18 8.10
CA ALA A 12 -5.64 11.30 8.28
C ALA A 12 -5.77 10.03 7.42
N ALA A 13 -6.98 9.48 7.28
CA ALA A 13 -7.23 8.33 6.40
C ALA A 13 -6.95 8.68 4.93
N TYR A 14 -7.42 9.83 4.45
CA TYR A 14 -7.12 10.32 3.09
C TYR A 14 -5.63 10.60 2.89
N HIS A 15 -4.97 11.21 3.87
CA HIS A 15 -3.52 11.45 3.81
C HIS A 15 -2.73 10.15 3.66
N LEU A 16 -3.13 9.07 4.34
CA LEU A 16 -2.49 7.76 4.19
C LEU A 16 -2.81 7.09 2.85
N LEU A 17 -4.06 7.19 2.36
CA LEU A 17 -4.46 6.63 1.07
C LEU A 17 -3.68 7.27 -0.08
N LEU A 18 -3.57 8.60 -0.06
CA LEU A 18 -2.97 9.40 -1.13
C LEU A 18 -1.46 9.55 -1.00
N GLN A 19 -0.83 8.92 0.00
CA GLN A 19 0.62 8.94 0.14
C GLN A 19 1.29 8.22 -1.03
N GLU A 20 2.35 8.81 -1.55
CA GLU A 20 3.12 8.32 -2.69
C GLU A 20 4.56 7.93 -2.33
N SER A 21 5.08 8.40 -1.20
CA SER A 21 6.39 7.99 -0.70
C SER A 21 6.33 6.61 -0.03
N TYR A 22 7.44 5.89 -0.04
CA TYR A 22 7.56 4.64 0.71
C TYR A 22 7.42 4.88 2.23
N PRO A 23 6.70 4.01 2.98
CA PRO A 23 5.81 2.94 2.53
C PRO A 23 4.38 3.45 2.26
N SER A 24 3.81 3.13 1.09
CA SER A 24 2.42 3.45 0.74
C SER A 24 1.92 2.63 -0.46
N TRP A 25 0.60 2.57 -0.67
CA TRP A 25 0.02 2.03 -1.90
C TRP A 25 0.46 2.83 -3.13
N GLY A 26 0.47 4.17 -3.01
CA GLY A 26 0.93 5.06 -4.05
C GLY A 26 2.39 4.82 -4.44
N TYR A 27 3.25 4.45 -3.49
CA TYR A 27 4.62 4.09 -3.80
C TYR A 27 4.72 2.90 -4.75
N SER A 28 4.05 1.78 -4.46
CA SER A 28 4.06 0.62 -5.37
C SER A 28 3.51 0.97 -6.76
N ILE A 29 2.44 1.78 -6.82
CA ILE A 29 1.88 2.27 -8.10
C ILE A 29 2.90 3.12 -8.87
N ARG A 30 3.62 4.02 -8.20
CA ARG A 30 4.70 4.82 -8.82
C ARG A 30 5.83 3.97 -9.38
N GLN A 31 6.08 2.82 -8.77
CA GLN A 31 7.06 1.83 -9.26
C GLN A 31 6.48 0.88 -10.33
N GLY A 32 5.27 1.15 -10.84
CA GLY A 32 4.68 0.42 -11.96
C GLY A 32 3.87 -0.82 -11.57
N ALA A 33 3.49 -0.97 -10.30
CA ALA A 33 2.64 -2.07 -9.87
C ALA A 33 1.28 -2.06 -10.58
N THR A 34 0.88 -3.20 -11.15
CA THR A 34 -0.47 -3.46 -11.68
C THR A 34 -1.29 -4.41 -10.80
N THR A 35 -0.67 -4.93 -9.74
CA THR A 35 -1.23 -5.81 -8.71
C THR A 35 -0.69 -5.39 -7.34
N ILE A 36 -1.30 -5.88 -6.26
CA ILE A 36 -0.82 -5.61 -4.89
C ILE A 36 0.37 -6.52 -4.58
N TRP A 37 1.41 -5.96 -3.96
CA TRP A 37 2.58 -6.72 -3.55
C TRP A 37 2.39 -7.33 -2.16
N GLU A 38 3.06 -8.45 -1.89
CA GLU A 38 3.09 -9.07 -0.56
C GLU A 38 3.73 -8.16 0.49
N ARG A 39 4.67 -7.32 0.06
CA ARG A 39 5.47 -6.45 0.92
C ARG A 39 5.43 -5.02 0.41
N TRP A 40 5.36 -4.07 1.35
CA TRP A 40 5.57 -2.65 1.06
C TRP A 40 6.93 -2.38 0.40
N ASP A 41 7.94 -3.14 0.79
CA ASP A 41 9.31 -3.02 0.31
C ASP A 41 9.70 -4.10 -0.69
N GLY A 42 8.74 -4.75 -1.36
CA GLY A 42 9.05 -5.78 -2.36
C GLY A 42 10.04 -5.31 -3.44
N TYR A 43 9.96 -4.02 -3.76
CA TYR A 43 11.03 -3.25 -4.37
C TYR A 43 11.14 -1.87 -3.69
N THR A 44 12.36 -1.38 -3.46
CA THR A 44 12.60 0.04 -3.14
C THR A 44 13.70 0.63 -4.03
N GLU A 45 13.64 1.92 -4.34
CA GLU A 45 14.69 2.59 -5.13
C GLU A 45 16.06 2.51 -4.43
N GLU A 46 16.08 2.54 -3.09
CA GLU A 46 17.30 2.47 -2.29
C GLU A 46 17.89 1.05 -2.22
N ARG A 47 17.06 0.03 -1.98
CA ARG A 47 17.53 -1.34 -1.66
C ARG A 47 17.31 -2.35 -2.77
N GLY A 48 16.65 -1.98 -3.87
CA GLY A 48 16.28 -2.89 -4.94
C GLY A 48 15.20 -3.88 -4.50
N PHE A 49 15.23 -5.08 -5.08
CA PHE A 49 14.29 -6.15 -4.77
C PHE A 49 14.57 -6.79 -3.40
N GLN A 50 13.50 -7.12 -2.68
CA GLN A 50 13.57 -7.96 -1.48
C GLN A 50 13.96 -9.41 -1.78
N ASP A 51 14.26 -10.18 -0.72
CA ASP A 51 14.66 -11.59 -0.79
C ASP A 51 13.66 -12.43 -1.63
N PRO A 52 14.12 -13.10 -2.71
CA PRO A 52 13.25 -13.87 -3.59
C PRO A 52 12.56 -15.07 -2.91
N ALA A 53 13.02 -15.51 -1.74
CA ALA A 53 12.35 -16.57 -0.99
C ALA A 53 10.93 -16.19 -0.53
N MET A 54 10.64 -14.90 -0.32
CA MET A 54 9.32 -14.41 0.10
C MET A 54 9.09 -12.95 -0.32
N ASN A 55 8.86 -12.77 -1.63
CA ASN A 55 8.64 -11.47 -2.25
C ASN A 55 7.69 -11.54 -3.48
N SER A 56 6.43 -11.90 -3.26
CA SER A 56 5.42 -11.93 -4.32
C SER A 56 4.93 -10.53 -4.72
N PHE A 57 4.77 -10.31 -6.03
CA PHE A 57 4.23 -9.06 -6.60
C PHE A 57 2.72 -9.14 -6.91
N ASN A 58 2.05 -10.21 -6.50
CA ASN A 58 0.61 -10.39 -6.69
C ASN A 58 -0.03 -11.12 -5.49
N HIS A 59 -0.18 -10.39 -4.38
CA HIS A 59 -0.73 -10.86 -3.13
C HIS A 59 -1.76 -9.86 -2.61
N TYR A 60 -3.03 -10.25 -2.52
CA TYR A 60 -4.15 -9.31 -2.37
C TYR A 60 -4.32 -8.72 -0.95
N SER A 61 -3.55 -9.15 0.05
CA SER A 61 -3.76 -8.82 1.47
C SER A 61 -3.75 -7.31 1.76
N LEU A 62 -2.76 -6.58 1.25
CA LEU A 62 -2.70 -5.12 1.36
C LEU A 62 -3.76 -4.41 0.50
N GLY A 63 -4.44 -5.13 -0.40
CA GLY A 63 -5.57 -4.65 -1.19
C GLY A 63 -6.87 -4.53 -0.38
N SER A 64 -6.89 -4.99 0.87
CA SER A 64 -8.02 -4.82 1.80
C SER A 64 -8.44 -3.35 2.00
N VAL A 65 -7.57 -2.39 1.69
CA VAL A 65 -7.92 -0.95 1.66
C VAL A 65 -9.07 -0.62 0.69
N GLY A 66 -9.31 -1.48 -0.30
CA GLY A 66 -10.36 -1.30 -1.29
C GLY A 66 -11.77 -1.25 -0.70
N GLU A 67 -12.03 -2.02 0.37
CA GLU A 67 -13.31 -2.00 1.11
C GLU A 67 -13.69 -0.56 1.50
N TRP A 68 -12.74 0.16 2.09
CA TRP A 68 -12.94 1.55 2.51
C TRP A 68 -13.13 2.53 1.35
N SER A 69 -12.67 2.21 0.14
CA SER A 69 -12.80 3.13 -1.02
C SER A 69 -14.15 3.00 -1.72
N THR A 70 -14.93 1.97 -1.39
CA THR A 70 -16.23 1.67 -2.02
C THR A 70 -17.43 1.79 -1.09
N ASP A 71 -17.18 1.97 0.21
CA ASP A 71 -18.19 2.23 1.26
C ASP A 71 -18.38 3.74 1.50
#